data_AF-Q7TU53-F1
#
_entry.id   AF-Q7TU53-F1
#
_cell.length_a   1.000
_cell.length_b   1.000
_cell.length_c   1.000
_cell.angle_alpha   90.00
_cell.angle_beta   90.00
_cell.angle_gamma   90.00
#
_symmetry.space_group_name_H-M   'P 1'
#
loop_
_entity.id
_entity.type
_entity.pdbx_description
1 polymer ?
#
loop_
_entity_poly.entity_id
_entity_poly.type
_entity_poly.pdbx_seq_one_letter_code
_entity_poly.pdbx_strand_id
1 'polypeptide(L)' 'MPERTQLNININPDLLKNLKKIALENNRKLVELINEVLTNYIQEIKNDQTKYRSILDELDDVKNRISVLENSKN' A
#
# COMPACT_ATOMS: atom_id res chain seq x y z
N MET A 1 17.39 21.97 2.46
CA MET A 1 16.65 21.09 3.40
C MET A 1 15.33 20.73 2.74
N PRO A 2 14.84 19.47 2.83
CA PRO A 2 13.52 19.12 2.31
C PRO A 2 12.44 19.93 3.04
N GLU A 3 11.40 20.34 2.31
CA GLU A 3 10.24 20.98 2.91
C GLU A 3 9.58 20.06 3.93
N ARG A 4 9.11 20.65 5.04
CA ARG A 4 8.43 19.94 6.10
C ARG A 4 7.03 20.49 6.26
N THR A 5 6.05 19.61 6.30
CA THR A 5 4.65 19.91 6.58
C THR A 5 4.21 19.26 7.89
N GLN A 6 3.12 19.75 8.47
CA GLN A 6 2.53 19.20 9.69
C GLN A 6 1.22 18.50 9.36
N LEU A 7 1.00 17.34 9.99
CA LEU A 7 -0.25 16.58 9.89
C LEU A 7 -0.85 16.46 11.29
N ASN A 8 -2.04 17.03 11.48
CA ASN A 8 -2.83 16.87 12.70
C ASN A 8 -3.83 15.73 12.49
N ILE A 9 -3.84 14.76 13.39
CA ILE A 9 -4.73 13.59 13.33
C ILE A 9 -5.45 13.39 14.66
N ASN A 10 -6.69 12.94 14.58
CA ASN A 10 -7.40 12.37 15.72
C ASN A 10 -6.98 10.91 15.86
N ILE A 11 -6.47 10.54 17.04
CA ILE A 11 -5.95 9.19 17.31
C ILE A 11 -6.48 8.69 18.65
N ASN A 12 -6.76 7.39 18.73
CA ASN A 12 -7.12 6.75 19.99
C ASN A 12 -5.96 6.94 21.01
N PRO A 13 -6.24 7.43 22.24
CA PRO A 13 -5.21 7.63 23.27
C PRO A 13 -4.38 6.39 23.59
N ASP A 14 -5.01 5.20 23.61
CA ASP A 14 -4.31 3.95 23.90
C ASP A 14 -3.36 3.56 22.76
N LEU A 15 -3.78 3.79 21.52
CA LEU A 15 -2.93 3.61 20.35
C LEU A 15 -1.72 4.55 20.40
N LEU A 16 -1.94 5.83 20.73
CA LEU A 16 -0.84 6.79 20.87
C LEU A 16 0.14 6.38 21.98
N LYS A 17 -0.37 5.86 23.10
CA LYS A 17 0.47 5.36 24.20
C LYS A 17 1.34 4.18 23.76
N ASN A 18 0.76 3.23 23.03
CA ASN A 18 1.50 2.08 22.50
C ASN A 18 2.54 2.50 21.48
N LEU A 19 2.21 3.40 20.56
CA LEU A 19 3.15 3.93 19.56
C LEU A 19 4.34 4.64 20.21
N LYS A 20 4.09 5.45 21.26
CA LYS A 20 5.16 6.08 22.05
C LYS A 20 6.07 5.07 22.73
N LYS A 21 5.49 4.00 23.30
CA LYS A 21 6.24 2.91 23.92
C LYS A 21 7.15 2.21 22.90
N ILE A 22 6.60 1.84 21.74
CA ILE A 22 7.35 1.18 20.67
C ILE A 22 8.49 2.08 20.16
N ALA A 23 8.22 3.37 19.95
CA ALA A 23 9.25 4.33 19.54
C ALA A 23 10.40 4.39 20.56
N LEU A 24 10.08 4.42 21.85
CA LEU A 24 11.06 4.42 22.93
C LEU A 24 11.89 3.13 22.95
N GLU A 25 11.24 1.97 22.86
CA GLU A 25 11.89 0.65 22.85
C GLU A 25 12.84 0.48 21.65
N ASN A 26 12.53 1.11 20.53
CA ASN A 26 13.37 1.08 19.33
C ASN A 26 14.39 2.24 19.25
N ASN A 27 14.48 3.08 20.28
CA ASN A 27 15.32 4.28 20.31
C ASN A 27 15.11 5.20 19.08
N ARG A 28 13.86 5.38 18.66
CA ARG A 28 13.46 6.19 17.50
C ARG A 28 12.51 7.30 17.93
N LYS A 29 12.45 8.40 17.16
CA LYS A 29 11.42 9.42 17.37
C LYS A 29 10.08 8.89 16.87
N LEU A 30 8.99 9.25 17.55
CA LEU A 30 7.64 8.86 17.15
C LEU A 30 7.34 9.25 15.69
N VAL A 31 7.79 10.42 15.24
CA VAL A 31 7.60 10.88 13.86
C VAL A 31 8.31 9.98 12.83
N GLU A 32 9.47 9.44 13.17
CA GLU A 32 10.22 8.53 12.28
C GLU A 32 9.49 7.20 12.15
N LEU A 33 9.01 6.66 13.28
CA LEU A 33 8.19 5.44 13.30
C LEU A 33 6.90 5.61 12.49
N ILE A 34 6.19 6.72 12.68
CA ILE A 34 4.93 7.01 11.95
C ILE A 34 5.21 7.11 10.44
N ASN A 35 6.26 7.83 10.05
CA ASN A 35 6.60 7.98 8.63
C ASN A 35 6.97 6.64 7.98
N GLU A 36 7.70 5.79 8.67
CA GLU A 36 8.06 4.45 8.21
C GLU A 36 6.82 3.57 8.03
N VAL A 37 5.93 3.52 9.03
CA VAL A 37 4.68 2.76 8.96
C VAL A 37 3.81 3.23 7.80
N LEU A 38 3.64 4.55 7.64
CA LEU A 38 2.85 5.11 6.54
C LEU A 38 3.50 4.82 5.17
N THR A 39 4.82 4.90 5.06
CA THR A 39 5.55 4.61 3.83
C THR A 39 5.37 3.15 3.43
N ASN A 40 5.56 2.22 4.38
CA ASN A 40 5.44 0.79 4.15
C ASN A 40 4.00 0.43 3.76
N TYR A 41 3.01 0.96 4.47
CA TYR A 41 1.61 0.71 4.17
C TYR A 41 1.20 1.21 2.77
N ILE A 42 1.66 2.41 2.38
CA ILE A 42 1.43 2.94 1.03
C ILE A 42 2.10 2.08 -0.05
N GLN A 43 3.31 1.57 0.21
CA GLN A 43 4.00 0.68 -0.71
C GLN A 43 3.25 -0.65 -0.87
N GLU A 44 2.75 -1.23 0.21
CA GLU A 44 1.94 -2.45 0.18
C GLU A 44 0.65 -2.24 -0.64
N ILE A 45 -0.09 -1.16 -0.40
CA ILE A 45 -1.29 -0.82 -1.19
C ILE A 45 -0.97 -0.71 -2.68
N LYS A 46 0.14 -0.03 -3.03
CA LYS A 46 0.54 0.14 -4.44
C LYS A 46 0.92 -1.19 -5.08
N ASN A 47 1.59 -2.07 -4.35
CA ASN A 47 1.97 -3.39 -4.84
C ASN A 47 0.74 -4.26 -5.07
N ASP A 48 -0.24 -4.22 -4.16
CA ASP A 48 -1.51 -4.94 -4.33
C ASP A 48 -2.32 -4.41 -5.52
N GLN A 49 -2.40 -3.10 -5.71
CA GLN A 49 -3.07 -2.50 -6.88
C GLN A 49 -2.37 -2.87 -8.20
N THR A 50 -1.04 -2.89 -8.22
CA THR A 50 -0.25 -3.28 -9.39
C THR A 50 -0.47 -4.75 -9.73
N LYS A 51 -0.49 -5.62 -8.70
CA LYS A 51 -0.77 -7.05 -8.87
C LYS A 51 -2.19 -7.30 -9.40
N TYR A 52 -3.19 -6.58 -8.89
CA TYR A 52 -4.56 -6.68 -9.37
C TYR A 52 -4.70 -6.26 -10.83
N ARG A 53 -3.99 -5.19 -11.22
CA ARG A 53 -3.95 -4.72 -12.62
C ARG A 53 -3.33 -5.77 -13.55
N SER A 54 -2.22 -6.39 -13.14
CA SER A 54 -1.58 -7.47 -13.91
C SER A 54 -2.51 -8.67 -14.14
N ILE A 55 -3.29 -9.06 -13.12
CA ILE A 55 -4.25 -10.18 -13.25
C ILE A 55 -5.37 -9.83 -14.22
N LEU A 56 -5.87 -8.59 -14.18
CA LEU A 56 -6.91 -8.14 -15.10
C LEU A 56 -6.41 -8.10 -16.55
N ASP A 57 -5.17 -7.65 -16.77
CA ASP A 57 -4.54 -7.64 -18.08
C ASP A 57 -4.35 -9.08 -18.62
N GLU A 58 -3.90 -10.02 -17.78
CA GLU A 58 -3.80 -11.45 -18.15
C GLU A 58 -5.16 -12.07 -18.49
N LEU A 59 -6.22 -11.73 -17.75
CA LEU A 59 -7.58 -12.22 -18.01
C LEU A 59 -8.13 -11.68 -19.33
N ASP A 60 -7.85 -10.43 -19.67
CA ASP A 60 -8.30 -9.84 -20.93
C ASP A 60 -7.56 -10.46 -22.14
N ASP A 61 -6.26 -10.76 -21.98
CA ASP A 61 -5.49 -11.52 -22.97
C ASP A 61 -6.03 -12.94 -23.18
N VAL A 62 -6.38 -13.65 -22.09
CA VAL A 62 -7.00 -14.98 -22.18
C VAL A 62 -8.36 -14.90 -22.87
N LYS A 63 -9.19 -13.91 -22.52
CA LYS A 63 -10.50 -13.68 -23.16
C LYS A 63 -10.36 -13.42 -24.66
N ASN A 64 -9.39 -12.60 -25.06
CA ASN A 64 -9.10 -12.32 -26.46
C ASN A 64 -8.67 -13.60 -27.21
N ARG A 65 -7.83 -14.43 -26.60
CA ARG A 65 -7.40 -15.72 -27.20
C ARG A 65 -8.57 -16.69 -27.38
N ILE A 66 -9.47 -16.79 -26.40
CA ILE A 66 -10.67 -17.64 -26.49
C ILE A 66 -11.56 -17.16 -27.64
N SER A 67 -11.81 -15.85 -27.72
CA SER A 67 -12.64 -15.25 -28.78
C SER A 67 -12.09 -15.53 -30.18
N VAL A 68 -10.77 -15.48 -30.37
CA VAL A 68 -10.14 -15.85 -31.66
C VAL A 68 -10.37 -17.33 -31.99
N LEU A 69 -10.24 -18.22 -31.01
CA LEU A 69 -10.42 -19.67 -31.19
C LEU A 69 -11.88 -20.05 -31.50
N GLU A 70 -12.85 -19.37 -30.88
CA GLU A 70 -14.28 -19.57 -31.14
C GLU A 70 -14.64 -19.11 -32.56
N ASN A 71 -14.14 -17.95 -32.99
CA ASN A 71 -14.40 -17.43 -34.32
C ASN A 71 -13.66 -18.19 -35.45
N SER A 72 -12.59 -18.92 -35.12
CA SER A 72 -11.85 -19.75 -36.09
C SER A 72 -12.44 -21.15 -36.28
N LYS A 73 -13.49 -21.51 -35.52
CA LYS A 73 -14.19 -22.81 -35.59
C LYS A 73 -15.48 -22.77 -36.42
N ASN A 74 -15.83 -21.61 -36.98
CA ASN A 74 -16.91 -21.43 -37.97
C ASN A 74 -16.30 -21.29 -39.37
#